data_AF-A0A924YCP3-F1
#
_entry.id   AF-A0A924YCP3-F1
#
_cell.length_a   1.000
_cell.length_b   1.000
_cell.length_c   1.000
_cell.angle_alpha   90.00
_cell.angle_beta   90.00
_cell.angle_gamma   90.00
#
_symmetry.space_group_name_H-M   'P 1'
#
loop_
_entity.id
_entity.type
_entity.pdbx_description
1 polymer ?
#
loop_
_entity_poly.entity_id
_entity_poly.type
_entity_poly.pdbx_seq_one_letter_code
_entity_poly.pdbx_strand_id
1 'polypeptide(L)'
;MPNISDNTLHQLDALNNWLGAVYGEGTAFGTLLLDAGFSEAEIEQIKRQHLSEFLQAVIDLMAGYTDLSNEWRNRLMVQHYGLIDGKPVALHAIGDSVGVNEHRIRQLVKKRLDLYRDPKRQAKFQYDFAAIGRRLLDNESSSQG
;
A
#
# COMPACT_ATOMS: atom_id res chain seq x y z
N MET A 1 -14.75 11.09 -17.84
CA MET A 1 -14.02 9.96 -17.24
C MET A 1 -12.97 10.55 -16.32
N PRO A 2 -12.88 10.15 -15.04
CA PRO A 2 -11.76 10.55 -14.21
C PRO A 2 -10.48 10.06 -14.89
N ASN A 3 -9.59 10.99 -15.22
CA ASN A 3 -8.30 10.69 -15.84
C ASN A 3 -7.35 10.30 -14.71
N ILE A 4 -7.22 8.98 -14.45
CA ILE A 4 -6.25 8.47 -13.48
C ILE A 4 -4.86 8.87 -13.99
N SER A 5 -4.09 9.57 -13.17
CA SER A 5 -2.73 9.95 -13.57
C SER A 5 -1.81 8.74 -13.65
N ASP A 6 -0.82 8.78 -14.55
CA ASP A 6 0.23 7.75 -14.64
C ASP A 6 0.90 7.49 -13.28
N ASN A 7 1.05 8.55 -12.47
CA ASN A 7 1.56 8.46 -11.10
C ASN A 7 0.70 7.54 -10.23
N THR A 8 -0.62 7.67 -10.30
CA THR A 8 -1.56 6.87 -9.51
C THR A 8 -1.53 5.41 -9.95
N LEU A 9 -1.37 5.14 -11.25
CA LEU A 9 -1.21 3.78 -11.78
C LEU A 9 0.09 3.14 -11.29
N HIS A 10 1.21 3.88 -11.34
CA HIS A 10 2.48 3.39 -10.81
C HIS A 10 2.43 3.16 -9.28
N GLN A 11 1.69 3.97 -8.53
CA GLN A 11 1.45 3.72 -7.11
C GLN A 11 0.62 2.45 -6.87
N LEU A 12 -0.37 2.17 -7.72
CA LEU A 12 -1.12 0.92 -7.66
C LEU A 12 -0.21 -0.29 -7.94
N ASP A 13 0.68 -0.21 -8.93
CA ASP A 13 1.66 -1.26 -9.21
C ASP A 13 2.63 -1.45 -8.05
N ALA A 14 3.11 -0.35 -7.45
CA ALA A 14 3.92 -0.36 -6.24
C ALA A 14 3.20 -1.06 -5.08
N LEU A 15 1.91 -0.76 -4.87
CA LEU A 15 1.09 -1.40 -3.85
C LEU A 15 0.92 -2.89 -4.15
N ASN A 16 0.63 -3.29 -5.39
CA ASN A 16 0.51 -4.69 -5.78
C ASN A 16 1.81 -5.47 -5.53
N ASN A 17 2.96 -4.88 -5.86
CA ASN A 17 4.26 -5.49 -5.59
C ASN A 17 4.51 -5.66 -4.09
N TRP A 18 4.12 -4.66 -3.28
CA TRP A 18 4.22 -4.74 -1.84
C TRP A 18 3.27 -5.79 -1.25
N LEU A 19 2.02 -5.84 -1.71
CA LEU A 19 1.05 -6.87 -1.33
C LEU A 19 1.55 -8.27 -1.66
N GLY A 20 2.13 -8.45 -2.85
CA GLY A 20 2.75 -9.71 -3.25
C GLY A 20 3.88 -10.15 -2.30
N ALA A 21 4.68 -9.19 -1.83
CA ALA A 21 5.74 -9.47 -0.87
C ALA A 21 5.21 -9.81 0.55
N VAL A 22 4.02 -9.33 0.92
CA VAL A 22 3.42 -9.52 2.25
C VAL A 22 2.53 -10.75 2.31
N TYR A 23 1.64 -10.94 1.33
CA TYR A 23 0.59 -11.96 1.34
C TYR A 23 0.90 -13.18 0.46
N GLY A 24 1.84 -13.06 -0.48
CA GLY A 24 2.22 -14.11 -1.40
C GLY A 24 2.21 -13.65 -2.86
N GLU A 25 2.97 -14.35 -3.70
CA GLU A 25 3.07 -14.02 -5.13
C GLU A 25 1.68 -14.03 -5.79
N GLY A 26 1.36 -12.97 -6.54
CA GLY A 26 0.07 -12.81 -7.21
C GLY A 26 -1.02 -12.10 -6.39
N THR A 27 -0.80 -11.78 -5.11
CA THR A 27 -1.74 -10.94 -4.36
C THR A 27 -1.70 -9.50 -4.85
N ALA A 28 -2.82 -9.02 -5.40
CA ALA A 28 -3.01 -7.64 -5.83
C ALA A 28 -4.13 -6.96 -5.02
N PHE A 29 -4.25 -5.64 -5.18
CA PHE A 29 -5.33 -4.81 -4.64
C PHE A 29 -6.71 -5.45 -4.85
N GLY A 30 -7.01 -5.88 -6.07
CA GLY A 30 -8.31 -6.50 -6.41
C GLY A 30 -8.52 -7.84 -5.71
N THR A 31 -7.49 -8.69 -5.63
CA THR A 31 -7.55 -9.96 -4.91
C THR A 31 -7.88 -9.75 -3.42
N LEU A 32 -7.22 -8.79 -2.77
CA LEU A 32 -7.43 -8.54 -1.35
C LEU A 32 -8.85 -7.99 -1.06
N LEU A 33 -9.41 -7.21 -1.97
CA LEU A 33 -10.80 -6.73 -1.87
C LEU A 33 -11.82 -7.83 -2.17
N LEU A 34 -11.58 -8.69 -3.17
CA LEU A 34 -12.42 -9.85 -3.44
C LEU A 34 -12.49 -10.77 -2.21
N ASP A 35 -11.35 -11.05 -1.59
CA ASP A 35 -11.27 -11.85 -0.36
C ASP A 35 -12.02 -11.18 0.81
N ALA A 36 -12.13 -9.85 0.81
CA ALA A 36 -12.90 -9.08 1.77
C ALA A 36 -14.40 -8.95 1.41
N GLY A 37 -14.87 -9.61 0.35
CA GLY A 37 -16.28 -9.66 -0.05
C GLY A 37 -16.75 -8.49 -0.89
N PHE A 38 -15.84 -7.77 -1.57
CA PHE A 38 -16.22 -6.81 -2.60
C PHE A 38 -16.57 -7.53 -3.90
N SER A 39 -17.54 -6.99 -4.64
CA SER A 39 -17.83 -7.39 -6.02
C SER A 39 -16.84 -6.76 -6.99
N GLU A 40 -16.68 -7.35 -8.18
CA GLU A 40 -15.84 -6.79 -9.25
C GLU A 40 -16.27 -5.37 -9.65
N ALA A 41 -17.59 -5.10 -9.61
CA ALA A 41 -18.14 -3.78 -9.90
C ALA A 41 -17.70 -2.73 -8.87
N GLU A 42 -17.74 -3.05 -7.57
CA GLU A 42 -17.26 -2.17 -6.51
C GLU A 42 -15.74 -1.94 -6.60
N ILE A 43 -14.98 -2.98 -6.94
CA ILE A 43 -13.51 -2.87 -7.12
C ILE A 43 -13.20 -1.95 -8.31
N GLU A 44 -13.89 -2.11 -9.43
CA GLU A 44 -13.72 -1.27 -10.60
C GLU A 44 -14.17 0.18 -10.32
N GLN A 45 -15.22 0.36 -9.52
CA GLN A 45 -15.64 1.69 -9.07
C GLN A 45 -14.55 2.37 -8.24
N ILE A 46 -14.01 1.69 -7.22
CA ILE A 46 -12.87 2.21 -6.43
C ILE A 46 -11.70 2.53 -7.36
N LYS A 47 -11.34 1.62 -8.27
CA LYS A 47 -10.22 1.80 -9.19
C LYS A 47 -10.41 3.01 -10.12
N ARG A 48 -11.64 3.28 -10.58
CA ARG A 48 -11.91 4.40 -11.50
C ARG A 48 -12.06 5.73 -10.78
N GLN A 49 -12.74 5.74 -9.65
CA GLN A 49 -13.24 6.97 -9.04
C GLN A 49 -12.46 7.36 -7.78
N HIS A 50 -11.98 6.37 -7.02
CA HIS A 50 -11.44 6.59 -5.68
C HIS A 50 -9.99 6.12 -5.52
N LEU A 51 -9.30 5.75 -6.61
CA LEU A 51 -8.01 5.08 -6.52
C LEU A 51 -6.95 5.93 -5.82
N SER A 52 -6.87 7.22 -6.14
CA SER A 52 -5.91 8.14 -5.50
C SER A 52 -6.17 8.24 -3.99
N GLU A 53 -7.43 8.43 -3.60
CA GLU A 53 -7.83 8.53 -2.19
C GLU A 53 -7.61 7.23 -1.43
N PHE A 54 -7.90 6.09 -2.07
CA PHE A 54 -7.67 4.76 -1.54
C PHE A 54 -6.17 4.54 -1.27
N LEU A 55 -5.32 4.81 -2.26
CA LEU A 55 -3.87 4.64 -2.14
C LEU A 55 -3.30 5.53 -1.04
N GLN A 56 -3.74 6.79 -0.95
CA GLN A 56 -3.31 7.69 0.12
C GLN A 56 -3.73 7.16 1.50
N ALA A 57 -4.99 6.73 1.66
CA ALA A 57 -5.47 6.17 2.92
C ALA A 57 -4.72 4.89 3.33
N VAL A 58 -4.28 4.08 2.36
CA VAL A 58 -3.45 2.89 2.63
C VAL A 58 -2.04 3.29 3.08
N ILE A 59 -1.43 4.34 2.51
CA ILE A 59 -0.14 4.86 2.98
C ILE A 59 -0.25 5.39 4.40
N ASP A 60 -1.31 6.15 4.70
CA ASP A 60 -1.59 6.68 6.04
C ASP A 60 -1.80 5.55 7.05
N LEU A 61 -2.51 4.48 6.64
CA LEU A 61 -2.66 3.27 7.43
C LEU A 61 -1.31 2.62 7.74
N MET A 62 -0.43 2.46 6.75
CA MET A 62 0.92 1.91 6.96
C MET A 62 1.76 2.77 7.91
N ALA A 63 1.58 4.10 7.90
CA ALA A 63 2.20 5.01 8.84
C ALA A 63 1.64 4.81 10.27
N GLY A 64 0.34 4.60 10.41
CA GLY A 64 -0.31 4.30 11.70
C GLY A 64 0.17 3.00 12.36
N TYR A 65 0.71 2.05 11.58
CA TYR A 65 1.33 0.82 12.08
C TYR A 65 2.80 0.99 12.54
N THR A 66 3.30 2.21 12.62
CA THR A 66 4.64 2.50 13.14
C THR A 66 4.58 3.03 14.57
N ASP A 67 5.28 2.36 15.49
CA ASP A 67 5.77 3.06 16.68
C ASP A 67 6.82 4.08 16.23
N LEU A 68 6.94 5.22 16.92
CA LEU A 68 7.88 6.31 16.56
C LEU A 68 9.33 5.82 16.35
N SER A 69 9.75 4.76 17.04
CA SER A 69 11.08 4.14 16.89
C SER A 69 11.30 3.41 15.55
N ASN A 70 10.24 3.16 14.79
CA ASN A 70 10.25 2.41 13.52
C ASN A 70 9.79 3.23 12.30
N GLU A 71 9.46 4.51 12.49
CA GLU A 71 8.99 5.40 11.42
C GLU A 71 9.99 5.46 10.26
N TRP A 72 11.28 5.58 10.57
CA TRP A 72 12.34 5.56 9.56
C TRP A 72 12.33 4.27 8.74
N ARG A 73 12.21 3.10 9.37
CA ARG A 73 12.21 1.81 8.65
C ARG A 73 11.01 1.69 7.72
N ASN A 74 9.86 2.23 8.11
CA ASN A 74 8.68 2.29 7.27
C ASN A 74 8.92 3.21 6.07
N ARG A 75 9.55 4.36 6.29
CA ARG A 75 9.91 5.31 5.21
C ARG A 75 10.82 4.68 4.17
N LEU A 76 11.83 3.90 4.59
CA LEU A 76 12.72 3.17 3.67
C LEU A 76 11.96 2.15 2.81
N MET A 77 11.05 1.39 3.42
CA MET A 77 10.20 0.42 2.70
C MET A 77 9.29 1.13 1.69
N VAL A 78 8.62 2.20 2.13
CA VAL A 78 7.70 2.99 1.29
C VAL A 78 8.42 3.60 0.08
N GLN A 79 9.63 4.15 0.29
CA GLN A 79 10.49 4.65 -0.80
C GLN A 79 10.96 3.53 -1.73
N HIS A 80 11.38 2.39 -1.17
CA HIS A 80 11.89 1.29 -1.97
C HIS A 80 10.86 0.74 -2.96
N TYR A 81 9.61 0.64 -2.53
CA TYR A 81 8.51 0.18 -3.38
C TYR A 81 7.94 1.29 -4.28
N GLY A 82 8.16 2.57 -3.95
CA GLY A 82 7.56 3.69 -4.68
C GLY A 82 6.09 3.92 -4.31
N LEU A 83 5.69 3.64 -3.07
CA LEU A 83 4.28 3.72 -2.66
C LEU A 83 3.73 5.16 -2.64
N ILE A 84 4.58 6.17 -2.46
CA ILE A 84 4.17 7.59 -2.39
C ILE A 84 3.99 8.23 -3.77
N ASP A 85 4.86 7.93 -4.72
CA ASP A 85 4.94 8.64 -6.01
C ASP A 85 5.08 7.69 -7.20
N GLY A 86 4.86 6.40 -6.99
CA GLY A 86 5.00 5.38 -8.03
C GLY A 86 6.44 5.17 -8.51
N LYS A 87 7.44 5.77 -7.86
CA LYS A 87 8.84 5.72 -8.29
C LYS A 87 9.67 4.92 -7.29
N PRO A 88 9.88 3.61 -7.51
CA PRO A 88 10.68 2.80 -6.62
C PRO A 88 12.14 3.29 -6.61
N VAL A 89 12.68 3.49 -5.41
CA VAL A 89 14.09 3.86 -5.23
C VAL A 89 14.92 2.60 -5.00
N ALA A 90 15.99 2.47 -5.78
CA ALA A 90 16.93 1.36 -5.63
C ALA A 90 17.59 1.38 -4.24
N LEU A 91 17.80 0.19 -3.66
CA LEU A 91 18.34 0.05 -2.29
C LEU A 91 19.72 0.72 -2.12
N HIS A 92 20.57 0.71 -3.16
CA HIS A 92 21.88 1.35 -3.12
C HIS A 92 21.73 2.88 -3.05
N ALA A 93 20.84 3.47 -3.85
CA ALA A 93 20.59 4.91 -3.86
C ALA A 93 19.97 5.39 -2.52
N ILE A 94 19.08 4.59 -1.93
CA ILE A 94 18.60 4.84 -0.56
C ILE A 94 19.78 4.82 0.41
N GLY A 95 20.63 3.80 0.32
CA GLY A 95 21.80 3.63 1.17
C GLY A 95 22.75 4.82 1.14
N ASP A 96 23.08 5.28 -0.06
CA ASP A 96 23.92 6.45 -0.29
C ASP A 96 23.33 7.70 0.38
N SER A 97 22.01 7.89 0.30
CA SER A 97 21.33 9.05 0.89
C SER A 97 21.37 9.08 2.43
N VAL A 98 21.53 7.93 3.09
CA VAL A 98 21.52 7.82 4.56
C VAL A 98 22.86 7.35 5.16
N GLY A 99 23.90 7.23 4.34
CA GLY A 99 25.25 6.82 4.79
C GLY A 99 25.35 5.35 5.19
N VAL A 100 24.58 4.46 4.57
CA VAL A 100 24.48 3.03 4.93
C VAL A 100 24.56 2.17 3.66
N ASN A 101 25.24 1.02 3.72
CA ASN A 101 25.35 0.17 2.52
C ASN A 101 24.01 -0.49 2.11
N GLU A 102 23.92 -0.89 0.84
CA GLU A 102 22.73 -1.53 0.26
C GLU A 102 22.27 -2.74 1.08
N HIS A 103 23.20 -3.59 1.52
CA HIS A 103 22.88 -4.80 2.28
C HIS A 103 22.13 -4.47 3.57
N ARG A 104 22.53 -3.40 4.25
CA ARG A 104 21.87 -2.95 5.47
C ARG A 104 20.49 -2.35 5.19
N ILE A 105 20.30 -1.59 4.10
CA ILE A 105 18.96 -1.13 3.69
C ILE A 105 18.05 -2.33 3.39
N ARG A 106 18.55 -3.32 2.65
CA ARG A 106 17.83 -4.57 2.38
C ARG A 106 17.37 -5.26 3.65
N GLN A 107 18.24 -5.37 4.66
CA GLN A 107 17.89 -5.94 5.96
C GLN A 107 16.79 -5.13 6.68
N LEU A 108 16.86 -3.80 6.64
CA LEU A 108 15.87 -2.92 7.28
C LEU A 108 14.50 -3.03 6.62
N VAL A 109 14.47 -3.02 5.28
CA VAL A 109 13.24 -3.24 4.50
C VAL A 109 12.66 -4.61 4.78
N LYS A 110 13.49 -5.66 4.74
CA LYS A 110 13.05 -7.03 5.04
C LYS A 110 12.45 -7.14 6.44
N LYS A 111 13.11 -6.59 7.47
CA LYS A 111 12.58 -6.58 8.84
C LYS A 111 11.22 -5.90 8.93
N ARG A 112 10.98 -4.84 8.16
CA ARG A 112 9.68 -4.16 8.12
C ARG A 112 8.63 -5.03 7.42
N LEU A 113 8.98 -5.64 6.28
CA LEU A 113 8.09 -6.58 5.58
C LEU A 113 7.71 -7.79 6.45
N ASP A 114 8.68 -8.36 7.17
CA ASP A 114 8.45 -9.52 8.05
C ASP A 114 7.46 -9.20 9.19
N LEU A 115 7.34 -7.93 9.62
CA LEU A 115 6.27 -7.52 10.53
C LEU A 115 4.90 -7.61 9.86
N TYR A 116 4.78 -7.21 8.59
CA TYR A 116 3.52 -7.32 7.87
C TYR A 116 3.17 -8.76 7.50
N ARG A 117 4.13 -9.68 7.51
CA ARG A 117 3.92 -11.13 7.30
C ARG A 117 3.44 -11.87 8.54
N ASP A 118 3.42 -11.23 9.71
CA ASP A 118 2.80 -11.82 10.90
C ASP A 118 1.29 -12.01 10.64
N PRO A 119 0.74 -13.22 10.84
CA PRO A 119 -0.66 -13.51 10.48
C PRO A 119 -1.69 -12.60 11.17
N LYS A 120 -1.43 -12.16 12.40
CA LYS A 120 -2.34 -11.24 13.11
C LYS A 120 -2.30 -9.86 12.48
N ARG A 121 -1.11 -9.39 12.07
CA ARG A 121 -0.95 -8.12 11.36
C ARG A 121 -1.50 -8.17 9.94
N GLN A 122 -1.34 -9.28 9.21
CA GLN A 122 -1.99 -9.49 7.92
C GLN A 122 -3.51 -9.38 8.04
N ALA A 123 -4.12 -10.15 8.95
CA ALA A 123 -5.57 -10.13 9.15
C ALA A 123 -6.07 -8.72 9.52
N LYS A 124 -5.35 -8.03 10.41
CA LYS A 124 -5.71 -6.65 10.79
C LYS A 124 -5.56 -5.67 9.61
N PHE A 125 -4.47 -5.75 8.87
CA PHE A 125 -4.26 -4.88 7.71
C PHE A 125 -5.31 -5.13 6.64
N GLN A 126 -5.64 -6.39 6.33
CA GLN A 126 -6.70 -6.76 5.39
C GLN A 126 -8.06 -6.19 5.82
N TYR A 127 -8.40 -6.28 7.12
CA TYR A 127 -9.61 -5.68 7.66
C TYR A 127 -9.64 -4.15 7.47
N ASP A 128 -8.56 -3.45 7.85
CA ASP A 128 -8.49 -1.99 7.74
C ASP A 128 -8.46 -1.54 6.25
N PHE A 129 -7.81 -2.32 5.37
CA PHE A 129 -7.77 -2.11 3.92
C PHE A 129 -9.17 -2.20 3.30
N ALA A 130 -9.95 -3.20 3.70
CA ALA A 130 -11.35 -3.33 3.31
C ALA A 130 -12.20 -2.18 3.83
N ALA A 131 -11.98 -1.74 5.08
CA ALA A 131 -12.71 -0.63 5.67
C ALA A 131 -12.50 0.70 4.90
N ILE A 132 -11.30 0.94 4.38
CA ILE A 132 -11.02 2.09 3.50
C ILE A 132 -11.92 2.02 2.25
N GLY A 133 -11.97 0.87 1.59
CA GLY A 133 -12.79 0.68 0.38
C GLY A 133 -14.28 0.90 0.64
N ARG A 134 -14.81 0.35 1.74
CA ARG A 134 -16.21 0.54 2.13
C ARG A 134 -16.55 2.01 2.36
N ARG A 135 -15.72 2.70 3.15
CA ARG A 135 -15.92 4.13 3.44
C ARG A 135 -15.99 4.99 2.18
N LEU A 136 -15.16 4.71 1.17
CA LEU A 136 -15.14 5.48 -0.08
C LEU A 136 -16.43 5.28 -0.89
N LEU A 137 -16.93 4.04 -0.95
CA LEU A 137 -18.20 3.73 -1.62
C LEU A 137 -19.43 4.30 -0.90
N ASP A 138 -19.43 4.27 0.44
CA ASP A 138 -20.53 4.78 1.27
C ASP A 138 -20.65 6.31 1.20
N ASN A 139 -19.50 7.01 1.17
CA ASN A 139 -19.44 8.47 1.07
C ASN A 139 -19.99 9.00 -0.27
N GLU A 140 -19.81 8.24 -1.35
CA GLU A 140 -20.36 8.58 -2.66
C GLU A 140 -21.89 8.40 -2.69
N SER A 141 -22.39 7.33 -2.08
CA SER A 141 -23.82 7.03 -1.96
C SER A 141 -24.57 8.13 -1.18
N SER A 142 -23.90 8.74 -0.19
CA SER A 142 -24.46 9.82 0.63
C SER A 142 -24.44 11.19 -0.06
N SER A 143 -23.67 11.35 -1.14
CA SER A 143 -23.55 12.60 -1.90
C SER A 143 -24.53 12.69 -3.08
N GLN A 144 -25.26 11.60 -3.38
CA GLN A 144 -26.26 11.54 -4.45
C GLN A 144 -27.72 11.45 -3.95
N GLY A 145 -27.94 11.52 -2.63
CA GLY A 145 -29.27 11.59 -2.01
C GLY A 145 -29.58 12.98 -1.48
#